data_AF-A0A7C5GA90-F1
#
_entry.id   AF-A0A7C5GA90-F1
#
_cell.length_a   1.000
_cell.length_b   1.000
_cell.length_c   1.000
_cell.angle_alpha   90.00
_cell.angle_beta   90.00
_cell.angle_gamma   90.00
#
_symmetry.space_group_name_H-M   'P 1'
#
loop_
_entity.id
_entity.type
_entity.pdbx_description
1 polymer ?
#
loop_
_entity_poly.entity_id
_entity_poly.type
_entity_poly.pdbx_seq_one_letter_code
_entity_poly.pdbx_strand_id
1 'polypeptide(L)'
;MSLPLRRLMVLFVLQQLCLWPSSPAYAHRPIFSQETGADPQTAIPFGEPDVSQVVYRELTPTQQQVWLTVTVPKEFKLFVQIGVPLIDRFRNFRPSVAVVGPGLPAVELPFTIPEGMGAVVFSTKEVENPRVFHEHFTGTDSWILRSETVRLTEQGRYYLVVFCPEGQNGKFWVAIGTREAFTVKDLLEFPSWRKRIREFHEVSKR
;
A
#
# COMPACT_ATOMS: atom_id res chain seq x y z
N MET A 1 29.40 8.98 47.52
CA MET A 1 27.96 8.71 47.73
C MET A 1 27.56 7.54 46.84
N SER A 2 27.41 6.34 47.41
CA SER A 2 26.99 5.14 46.69
C SER A 2 25.51 5.22 46.35
N LEU A 3 25.15 5.09 45.08
CA LEU A 3 23.75 4.96 44.67
C LEU A 3 23.16 3.69 45.32
N PRO A 4 21.97 3.76 45.93
CA PRO A 4 21.33 2.59 46.52
C PRO A 4 21.09 1.52 45.45
N LEU A 5 21.35 0.26 45.79
CA LEU A 5 21.30 -0.90 44.87
C LEU A 5 20.00 -0.96 44.03
N ARG A 6 18.87 -0.51 44.61
CA ARG A 6 17.57 -0.36 43.94
C ARG A 6 17.59 0.59 42.74
N ARG A 7 18.31 1.72 42.82
CA ARG A 7 18.46 2.68 41.71
C ARG A 7 19.36 2.13 40.61
N LEU A 8 20.39 1.37 40.98
CA LEU A 8 21.27 0.70 40.01
C LEU A 8 20.49 -0.36 39.21
N MET A 9 19.62 -1.12 39.89
CA MET A 9 18.74 -2.12 39.26
C MET A 9 17.74 -1.50 38.29
N VAL A 10 17.10 -0.38 38.66
CA VAL A 10 16.16 0.33 37.78
C VAL A 10 16.87 0.90 36.55
N LEU A 11 18.06 1.47 36.72
CA LEU A 11 18.87 1.97 35.60
C LEU A 11 19.30 0.83 34.67
N PHE A 12 19.67 -0.33 35.22
CA PHE A 12 20.04 -1.51 34.43
C PHE A 12 18.86 -2.07 33.63
N VAL A 13 17.65 -2.11 34.22
CA VAL A 13 16.41 -2.52 33.52
C VAL A 13 16.04 -1.53 32.42
N LEU A 14 16.14 -0.21 32.67
CA LEU A 14 15.88 0.81 31.65
C LEU A 14 16.89 0.75 30.50
N GLN A 15 18.17 0.51 30.81
CA GLN A 15 19.23 0.35 29.81
C GLN A 15 19.02 -0.92 28.98
N GLN A 16 18.58 -2.02 29.59
CA GLN A 16 18.20 -3.24 28.87
C GLN A 16 16.95 -3.05 27.98
N LEU A 17 15.97 -2.25 28.39
CA LEU A 17 14.83 -1.88 27.54
C LEU A 17 15.25 -1.09 26.29
N CYS A 18 16.29 -0.25 26.39
CA CYS A 18 16.82 0.52 25.25
C CYS A 18 17.74 -0.29 24.31
N LEU A 19 18.16 -1.49 24.72
CA LEU A 19 19.06 -2.36 23.93
C LEU A 19 18.30 -3.41 23.11
N TRP A 20 16.96 -3.42 23.15
CA TRP A 20 16.19 -4.30 22.26
C TRP A 20 16.30 -3.77 20.83
N PRO A 21 16.79 -4.55 19.85
CA PRO A 21 16.76 -4.13 18.46
C PRO A 21 15.31 -3.86 18.06
N SER A 22 14.98 -2.58 17.83
CA SER A 22 13.76 -2.19 17.14
C SER A 22 13.92 -2.61 15.69
N SER A 23 13.37 -3.76 15.32
CA SER A 23 13.21 -4.10 13.90
C SER A 23 12.52 -2.93 13.21
N PRO A 24 13.04 -2.43 12.07
CA PRO A 24 12.36 -1.39 11.32
C PRO A 24 10.96 -1.89 10.98
N ALA A 25 9.95 -1.22 11.52
CA ALA A 25 8.57 -1.46 11.16
C ALA A 25 8.36 -0.84 9.77
N TYR A 26 8.46 -1.66 8.73
CA TYR A 26 8.07 -1.27 7.37
C TYR A 26 6.54 -1.14 7.32
N ALA A 27 6.02 -0.08 7.92
CA ALA A 27 4.61 0.26 7.84
C ALA A 27 4.45 1.32 6.75
N HIS A 28 3.73 0.99 5.68
CA HIS A 28 3.18 2.03 4.83
C HIS A 28 2.16 2.83 5.64
N ARG A 29 2.12 4.16 5.46
CA ARG A 29 1.06 4.98 6.08
C ARG A 29 -0.28 4.64 5.42
N PRO A 30 -1.25 4.06 6.14
CA PRO A 30 -2.51 3.63 5.53
C PRO A 30 -3.40 4.83 5.23
N ILE A 31 -4.07 4.78 4.09
CA ILE A 31 -5.12 5.72 3.71
C ILE A 31 -6.46 5.01 3.81
N PHE A 32 -7.25 5.46 4.78
CA PHE A 32 -8.61 5.00 4.98
C PHE A 32 -9.58 6.06 4.47
N SER A 33 -9.86 6.03 3.17
CA SER A 33 -10.81 6.94 2.53
C SER A 33 -12.24 6.37 2.53
N GLN A 34 -13.24 7.27 2.54
CA GLN A 34 -14.65 6.94 2.26
C GLN A 34 -14.96 6.94 0.75
N GLU A 35 -14.03 7.43 -0.08
CA GLU A 35 -14.15 7.38 -1.53
C GLU A 35 -14.25 5.93 -2.01
N THR A 36 -15.18 5.70 -2.95
CA THR A 36 -15.47 4.36 -3.49
C THR A 36 -14.37 3.88 -4.42
N GLY A 37 -13.71 4.79 -5.15
CA GLY A 37 -12.76 4.45 -6.20
C GLY A 37 -13.42 3.76 -7.39
N ALA A 38 -14.70 4.02 -7.67
CA ALA A 38 -15.39 3.35 -8.78
C ALA A 38 -14.93 3.89 -10.16
N ASP A 39 -14.52 5.15 -10.19
CA ASP A 39 -14.21 5.93 -11.40
C ASP A 39 -13.20 7.05 -11.09
N PRO A 40 -12.72 7.80 -12.11
CA PRO A 40 -11.81 8.93 -11.90
C PRO A 40 -12.33 10.04 -10.98
N GLN A 41 -13.65 10.23 -10.88
CA GLN A 41 -14.29 11.28 -10.09
C GLN A 41 -14.32 10.93 -8.60
N THR A 42 -14.43 9.63 -8.30
CA THR A 42 -14.47 9.05 -6.94
C THR A 42 -13.15 8.39 -6.56
N ALA A 43 -12.06 8.70 -7.27
CA ALA A 43 -10.76 8.08 -7.06
C ALA A 43 -10.21 8.37 -5.65
N ILE A 44 -9.66 7.33 -5.01
CA ILE A 44 -9.12 7.42 -3.65
C ILE A 44 -7.80 8.22 -3.67
N PRO A 45 -7.71 9.37 -2.97
CA PRO A 45 -6.52 10.19 -3.04
C PRO A 45 -5.38 9.62 -2.18
N PHE A 46 -4.21 9.45 -2.80
CA PHE A 46 -2.95 9.46 -2.07
C PHE A 46 -2.55 10.90 -1.70
N GLY A 47 -1.74 11.04 -0.65
CA GLY A 47 -1.10 12.30 -0.30
C GLY A 47 0.13 12.58 -1.16
N GLU A 48 1.25 12.92 -0.51
CA GLU A 48 2.52 13.19 -1.19
C GLU A 48 3.04 11.95 -1.96
N PRO A 49 3.42 12.07 -3.24
CA PRO A 49 3.69 10.92 -4.11
C PRO A 49 4.95 10.11 -3.75
N ASP A 50 5.88 10.71 -3.00
CA ASP A 50 7.10 10.05 -2.54
C ASP A 50 6.97 9.43 -1.14
N VAL A 51 5.93 9.82 -0.38
CA VAL A 51 5.64 9.24 0.94
C VAL A 51 5.06 7.84 0.78
N SER A 52 5.66 6.89 1.50
CA SER A 52 5.26 5.49 1.63
C SER A 52 3.84 5.40 2.19
N GLN A 53 2.87 5.16 1.31
CA GLN A 53 1.44 5.13 1.63
C GLN A 53 0.78 3.89 1.03
N VAL A 54 -0.26 3.37 1.67
CA VAL A 54 -0.98 2.17 1.22
C VAL A 54 -2.49 2.32 1.30
N VAL A 55 -3.21 1.77 0.34
CA VAL A 55 -4.66 1.63 0.34
C VAL A 55 -5.04 0.16 0.29
N TYR A 56 -5.99 -0.22 1.14
CA TYR A 56 -6.58 -1.56 1.20
C TYR A 56 -8.00 -1.52 0.63
N ARG A 57 -8.27 -2.36 -0.37
CA ARG A 57 -9.55 -2.42 -1.10
C ARG A 57 -9.83 -3.83 -1.64
N GLU A 58 -11.03 -4.01 -2.16
CA GLU A 58 -11.49 -5.26 -2.74
C GLU A 58 -11.98 -5.05 -4.17
N LEU A 59 -11.70 -6.01 -5.04
CA LEU A 59 -12.46 -6.20 -6.27
C LEU A 59 -13.65 -7.10 -5.96
N THR A 60 -14.84 -6.66 -6.36
CA THR A 60 -16.11 -7.36 -6.09
C THR A 60 -16.90 -7.54 -7.38
N PRO A 61 -17.91 -8.44 -7.43
CA PRO A 61 -18.70 -8.63 -8.65
C PRO A 61 -19.30 -7.34 -9.23
N THR A 62 -19.60 -6.36 -8.37
CA THR A 62 -20.18 -5.07 -8.77
C THR A 62 -19.15 -3.96 -8.94
N GLN A 63 -17.89 -4.19 -8.56
CA GLN A 63 -16.80 -3.23 -8.69
C GLN A 63 -15.50 -3.95 -9.07
N GLN A 64 -15.29 -4.09 -10.38
CA GLN A 64 -14.15 -4.81 -10.99
C GLN A 64 -12.90 -3.94 -11.20
N GLN A 65 -12.97 -2.68 -10.78
CA GLN A 65 -11.87 -1.73 -10.82
C GLN A 65 -11.89 -0.84 -9.58
N VAL A 66 -10.71 -0.41 -9.14
CA VAL A 66 -10.54 0.57 -8.07
C VAL A 66 -9.56 1.64 -8.54
N TRP A 67 -10.05 2.88 -8.58
CA TRP A 67 -9.31 4.07 -8.94
C TRP A 67 -8.72 4.73 -7.71
N LEU A 68 -7.43 5.00 -7.78
CA LEU A 68 -6.68 5.83 -6.84
C LEU A 68 -6.05 6.98 -7.61
N THR A 69 -5.78 8.09 -6.95
CA THR A 69 -5.25 9.29 -7.60
C THR A 69 -4.10 9.89 -6.82
N VAL A 70 -3.11 10.44 -7.52
CA VAL A 70 -1.97 11.13 -6.95
C VAL A 70 -1.54 12.25 -7.89
N THR A 71 -1.16 13.40 -7.32
CA THR A 71 -0.55 14.49 -8.08
C THR A 71 0.97 14.37 -7.97
N VAL A 72 1.66 14.34 -9.11
CA VAL A 72 3.12 14.18 -9.17
C VAL A 72 3.76 15.44 -9.76
N PRO A 73 4.98 15.81 -9.32
CA PRO A 73 5.76 16.85 -9.97
C PRO A 73 6.34 16.36 -11.31
N LYS A 74 6.90 17.28 -12.10
CA LYS A 74 7.59 16.95 -13.36
C LYS A 74 8.82 16.06 -13.09
N GLU A 75 9.13 15.15 -14.01
CA GLU A 75 10.29 14.23 -13.92
C GLU A 75 10.32 13.40 -12.61
N PHE A 76 9.18 12.81 -12.26
CA PHE A 76 9.02 12.05 -11.02
C PHE A 76 9.17 10.54 -11.23
N LYS A 77 9.78 9.86 -10.25
CA LYS A 77 9.87 8.39 -10.22
C LYS A 77 8.86 7.85 -9.22
N LEU A 78 7.69 7.43 -9.72
CA LEU A 78 6.65 6.87 -8.87
C LEU A 78 6.93 5.40 -8.61
N PHE A 79 7.25 5.06 -7.36
CA PHE A 79 7.26 3.68 -6.89
C PHE A 79 5.82 3.20 -6.69
N VAL A 80 5.51 2.00 -7.16
CA VAL A 80 4.21 1.32 -7.01
C VAL A 80 4.45 -0.12 -6.61
N GLN A 81 3.73 -0.59 -5.60
CA GLN A 81 3.75 -1.98 -5.17
C GLN A 81 2.33 -2.49 -5.00
N ILE A 82 2.06 -3.70 -5.49
CA ILE A 82 0.77 -4.37 -5.31
C ILE A 82 0.97 -5.70 -4.60
N GLY A 83 0.10 -5.97 -3.64
CA GLY A 83 0.04 -7.25 -2.97
C GLY A 83 -1.37 -7.65 -2.57
N VAL A 84 -1.46 -8.88 -2.10
CA VAL A 84 -2.70 -9.56 -1.75
C VAL A 84 -2.50 -10.18 -0.36
N PRO A 85 -3.47 -10.08 0.55
CA PRO A 85 -3.39 -10.77 1.84
C PRO A 85 -3.13 -12.26 1.67
N LEU A 86 -2.23 -12.83 2.48
CA LEU A 86 -1.90 -14.25 2.46
C LEU A 86 -3.06 -15.04 3.07
N ILE A 87 -4.10 -15.26 2.26
CA ILE A 87 -5.30 -15.99 2.60
C ILE A 87 -5.54 -17.00 1.48
N ASP A 88 -5.70 -18.27 1.83
CA ASP A 88 -5.67 -19.38 0.85
C ASP A 88 -6.60 -19.19 -0.35
N ARG A 89 -7.80 -18.64 -0.13
CA ARG A 89 -8.76 -18.38 -1.22
C ARG A 89 -8.32 -17.32 -2.23
N PHE A 90 -7.32 -16.49 -1.90
CA PHE A 90 -6.72 -15.50 -2.80
C PHE A 90 -5.38 -15.96 -3.39
N ARG A 91 -4.97 -17.22 -3.18
CA ARG A 91 -3.69 -17.77 -3.68
C ARG A 91 -3.49 -17.57 -5.17
N ASN A 92 -4.56 -17.67 -5.96
CA ASN A 92 -4.54 -17.53 -7.42
C ASN A 92 -5.08 -16.18 -7.90
N PHE A 93 -5.40 -15.26 -6.98
CA PHE A 93 -5.88 -13.93 -7.35
C PHE A 93 -4.71 -13.11 -7.93
N ARG A 94 -4.87 -12.62 -9.17
CA ARG A 94 -3.85 -11.85 -9.90
C ARG A 94 -4.41 -10.51 -10.42
N PRO A 95 -4.60 -9.52 -9.54
CA PRO A 95 -4.96 -8.17 -9.96
C PRO A 95 -3.78 -7.47 -10.64
N SER A 96 -4.06 -6.73 -11.70
CA SER A 96 -3.13 -5.85 -12.39
C SER A 96 -3.26 -4.41 -11.88
N VAL A 97 -2.21 -3.61 -12.07
CA VAL A 97 -2.24 -2.16 -11.85
C VAL A 97 -1.93 -1.44 -13.15
N ALA A 98 -2.79 -0.52 -13.56
CA ALA A 98 -2.46 0.48 -14.58
C ALA A 98 -2.09 1.81 -13.91
N VAL A 99 -0.98 2.41 -14.31
CA VAL A 99 -0.69 3.82 -14.03
C VAL A 99 -1.14 4.62 -15.24
N VAL A 100 -2.14 5.47 -15.05
CA VAL A 100 -2.82 6.26 -16.09
C VAL A 100 -2.47 7.74 -15.87
N GLY A 101 -2.13 8.46 -16.94
CA GLY A 101 -1.85 9.88 -16.82
C GLY A 101 -1.25 10.51 -18.08
N PRO A 102 -0.92 11.80 -18.01
CA PRO A 102 -0.39 12.56 -19.13
C PRO A 102 1.02 12.08 -19.53
N GLY A 103 1.35 12.19 -20.82
CA GLY A 103 2.64 11.79 -21.39
C GLY A 103 2.92 10.29 -21.47
N LEU A 104 2.00 9.44 -20.98
CA LEU A 104 2.11 7.98 -21.08
C LEU A 104 1.61 7.49 -22.46
N PRO A 105 2.06 6.31 -22.93
CA PRO A 105 1.65 5.79 -24.23
C PRO A 105 0.17 5.41 -24.27
N ALA A 106 -0.44 5.52 -25.45
CA ALA A 106 -1.78 4.99 -25.68
C ALA A 106 -1.78 3.46 -25.53
N VAL A 107 -2.78 2.93 -24.83
CA VAL A 107 -2.94 1.50 -24.59
C VAL A 107 -4.41 1.15 -24.49
N GLU A 108 -4.78 -0.02 -25.00
CA GLU A 108 -6.13 -0.55 -24.83
C GLU A 108 -6.29 -1.13 -23.41
N LEU A 109 -7.35 -0.70 -22.73
CA LEU A 109 -7.69 -1.11 -21.38
C LEU A 109 -9.12 -1.63 -21.35
N PRO A 110 -9.46 -2.55 -20.43
CA PRO A 110 -10.83 -3.04 -20.27
C PRO A 110 -11.79 -2.01 -19.63
N PHE A 111 -11.37 -0.75 -19.55
CA PHE A 111 -12.11 0.37 -18.99
C PHE A 111 -11.67 1.68 -19.67
N THR A 112 -12.54 2.68 -19.59
CA THR A 112 -12.26 4.01 -20.14
C THR A 112 -11.33 4.80 -19.23
N ILE A 113 -10.38 5.52 -19.83
CA ILE A 113 -9.50 6.47 -19.13
C ILE A 113 -9.84 7.92 -19.53
N PRO A 114 -9.50 8.92 -18.70
CA PRO A 114 -9.72 10.33 -19.06
C PRO A 114 -9.06 10.71 -20.39
N GLU A 115 -9.71 11.60 -21.14
CA GLU A 115 -9.22 12.04 -22.45
C GLU A 115 -7.81 12.64 -22.37
N GLY A 116 -6.98 12.36 -23.38
CA GLY A 116 -5.61 12.85 -23.46
C GLY A 116 -4.61 12.13 -22.53
N MET A 117 -5.04 11.12 -21.78
CA MET A 117 -4.16 10.29 -20.97
C MET A 117 -3.76 9.00 -21.70
N GLY A 118 -2.56 8.51 -21.40
CA GLY A 118 -2.13 7.15 -21.71
C GLY A 118 -1.94 6.33 -20.44
N ALA A 119 -1.41 5.12 -20.57
CA ALA A 119 -1.12 4.29 -19.40
C ALA A 119 0.05 3.32 -19.59
N VAL A 120 0.59 2.87 -18.45
CA VAL A 120 1.50 1.72 -18.36
C VAL A 120 0.85 0.68 -17.47
N VAL A 121 0.80 -0.57 -17.94
CA VAL A 121 0.13 -1.67 -17.23
C VAL A 121 1.16 -2.63 -16.65
N PHE A 122 1.03 -2.91 -15.36
CA PHE A 122 1.76 -3.92 -14.64
C PHE A 122 0.85 -5.12 -14.40
N SER A 123 0.93 -6.09 -15.33
CA SER A 123 0.29 -7.39 -15.16
C SER A 123 0.91 -8.15 -13.99
N THR A 124 0.08 -8.89 -13.25
CA THR A 124 0.57 -9.88 -12.27
C THR A 124 0.24 -11.31 -12.68
N LYS A 125 -0.41 -11.52 -13.82
CA LYS A 125 -0.87 -12.84 -14.28
C LYS A 125 0.25 -13.88 -14.36
N GLU A 126 1.43 -13.45 -14.78
CA GLU A 126 2.64 -14.27 -14.93
C GLU A 126 3.38 -14.55 -13.61
N VAL A 127 2.91 -13.99 -12.48
CA VAL A 127 3.55 -14.18 -11.18
C VAL A 127 3.10 -15.51 -10.58
N GLU A 128 3.87 -16.57 -10.83
CA GLU A 128 3.60 -17.91 -10.28
C GLU A 128 3.97 -18.00 -8.79
N ASN A 129 5.14 -17.49 -8.41
CA ASN A 129 5.71 -17.60 -7.07
C ASN A 129 5.86 -16.20 -6.43
N PRO A 130 4.78 -15.61 -5.90
CA PRO A 130 4.85 -14.28 -5.31
C PRO A 130 5.67 -14.28 -4.01
N ARG A 131 6.31 -13.15 -3.72
CA ARG A 131 7.13 -13.00 -2.50
C ARG A 131 6.23 -12.94 -1.27
N VAL A 132 6.46 -13.82 -0.31
CA VAL A 132 5.82 -13.72 1.02
C VAL A 132 6.42 -12.55 1.79
N PHE A 133 5.57 -11.73 2.37
CA PHE A 133 5.94 -10.57 3.18
C PHE A 133 5.20 -10.63 4.51
N HIS A 134 5.98 -10.64 5.60
CA HIS A 134 5.46 -10.52 6.96
C HIS A 134 5.63 -9.08 7.44
N GLU A 135 4.52 -8.40 7.70
CA GLU A 135 4.50 -7.04 8.22
C GLU A 135 4.44 -7.08 9.76
N HIS A 136 5.52 -6.63 10.41
CA HIS A 136 5.71 -6.81 11.85
C HIS A 136 4.82 -5.92 12.72
N PHE A 137 4.49 -4.70 12.26
CA PHE A 137 3.67 -3.75 13.04
C PHE A 137 2.25 -4.27 13.26
N THR A 138 1.65 -4.83 12.22
CA THR A 138 0.31 -5.38 12.23
C THR A 138 0.27 -6.88 12.49
N GLY A 139 1.38 -7.59 12.24
CA GLY A 139 1.47 -9.03 12.34
C GLY A 139 0.59 -9.72 11.29
N THR A 140 0.62 -9.20 10.06
CA THR A 140 -0.14 -9.72 8.92
C THR A 140 0.80 -10.21 7.83
N ASP A 141 0.35 -11.20 7.07
CA ASP A 141 1.10 -11.77 5.96
C ASP A 141 0.46 -11.40 4.62
N SER A 142 1.28 -11.17 3.61
CA SER A 142 0.85 -10.86 2.24
C SER A 142 1.74 -11.54 1.20
N TRP A 143 1.18 -11.75 0.02
CA TRP A 143 1.93 -11.97 -1.20
C TRP A 143 2.17 -10.63 -1.89
N ILE A 144 3.43 -10.26 -2.07
CA ILE A 144 3.82 -9.16 -2.94
C ILE A 144 3.89 -9.71 -4.36
N LEU A 145 3.02 -9.19 -5.23
CA LEU A 145 2.93 -9.64 -6.62
C LEU A 145 3.93 -8.90 -7.50
N ARG A 146 3.99 -7.57 -7.41
CA ARG A 146 4.94 -6.73 -8.14
C ARG A 146 5.37 -5.49 -7.38
N SER A 147 6.54 -4.97 -7.74
CA SER A 147 7.10 -3.70 -7.26
C SER A 147 7.80 -3.04 -8.42
N GLU A 148 7.30 -1.88 -8.86
CA GLU A 148 7.70 -1.23 -10.10
C GLU A 148 7.99 0.24 -9.83
N THR A 149 8.86 0.83 -10.64
CA THR A 149 9.12 2.28 -10.61
C THR A 149 8.88 2.87 -11.98
N VAL A 150 7.88 3.73 -12.08
CA VAL A 150 7.49 4.39 -13.33
C VAL A 150 8.14 5.76 -13.38
N ARG A 151 8.76 6.09 -14.52
CA ARG A 151 9.25 7.44 -14.79
C ARG A 151 8.11 8.24 -15.42
N LEU A 152 7.67 9.28 -14.73
CA LEU A 152 6.61 10.19 -15.15
C LEU A 152 7.24 11.51 -15.53
N THR A 153 7.26 11.82 -16.82
CA THR A 153 7.93 13.01 -17.36
C THR A 153 7.10 14.28 -17.22
N GLU A 154 5.77 14.14 -17.18
CA GLU A 154 4.85 15.27 -17.09
C GLU A 154 4.39 15.49 -15.65
N GLN A 155 4.26 16.76 -15.27
CA GLN A 155 3.59 17.12 -14.03
C GLN A 155 2.09 16.96 -14.21
N GLY A 156 1.40 16.46 -13.18
CA GLY A 156 -0.05 16.47 -13.19
C GLY A 156 -0.66 15.40 -12.30
N ARG A 157 -1.95 15.17 -12.54
CA ARG A 157 -2.71 14.11 -11.88
C ARG A 157 -2.51 12.81 -12.63
N TYR A 158 -2.13 11.78 -11.88
CA TYR A 158 -2.07 10.40 -12.33
C TYR A 158 -3.05 9.56 -11.54
N TYR A 159 -3.51 8.48 -12.16
CA TYR A 159 -4.35 7.49 -11.51
C TYR A 159 -3.61 6.16 -11.42
N LEU A 160 -3.84 5.43 -10.33
CA LEU A 160 -3.53 4.01 -10.24
C LEU A 160 -4.86 3.28 -10.30
N VAL A 161 -5.04 2.40 -11.28
CA VAL A 161 -6.27 1.62 -11.45
C VAL A 161 -5.93 0.16 -11.20
N VAL A 162 -6.46 -0.39 -10.12
CA VAL A 162 -6.36 -1.83 -9.84
C VAL A 162 -7.56 -2.52 -10.47
N PHE A 163 -7.32 -3.57 -11.25
CA PHE A 163 -8.36 -4.34 -11.93
C PHE A 163 -7.91 -5.79 -12.10
N CYS A 164 -8.84 -6.72 -12.31
CA CYS A 164 -8.49 -8.09 -12.67
C CYS A 164 -8.99 -8.39 -14.09
N PRO A 165 -8.09 -8.61 -15.07
CA PRO A 165 -8.49 -8.93 -16.44
C PRO A 165 -9.41 -10.15 -16.55
N GLU A 166 -9.26 -11.11 -15.63
CA GLU A 166 -10.04 -12.35 -15.60
C GLU A 166 -11.34 -12.23 -14.78
N GLY A 167 -11.65 -11.04 -14.27
CA GLY A 167 -12.86 -10.78 -13.48
C GLY A 167 -12.86 -11.42 -12.08
N GLN A 168 -11.67 -11.82 -11.58
CA GLN A 168 -11.56 -12.40 -10.25
C GLN A 168 -11.81 -11.35 -9.17
N ASN A 169 -12.45 -11.78 -8.09
CA ASN A 169 -12.67 -10.97 -6.89
C ASN A 169 -11.58 -11.26 -5.86
N GLY A 170 -11.24 -10.25 -5.07
CA GLY A 170 -10.30 -10.45 -3.99
C GLY A 170 -9.87 -9.18 -3.30
N LYS A 171 -9.27 -9.38 -2.12
CA LYS A 171 -8.63 -8.32 -1.35
C LYS A 171 -7.27 -8.00 -1.94
N PHE A 172 -6.95 -6.72 -2.04
CA PHE A 172 -5.61 -6.28 -2.41
C PHE A 172 -5.22 -5.07 -1.59
N TRP A 173 -3.93 -4.77 -1.64
CA TRP A 173 -3.40 -3.49 -1.25
C TRP A 173 -2.49 -2.96 -2.35
N VAL A 174 -2.50 -1.65 -2.53
CA VAL A 174 -1.60 -0.94 -3.42
C VAL A 174 -0.89 0.15 -2.62
N ALA A 175 0.42 0.20 -2.76
CA ALA A 175 1.27 1.16 -2.10
C ALA A 175 2.02 2.01 -3.13
N ILE A 176 2.26 3.27 -2.76
CA ILE A 176 3.13 4.18 -3.50
C ILE A 176 4.21 4.76 -2.60
N GLY A 177 5.24 5.33 -3.22
CA GLY A 177 6.29 6.05 -2.52
C GLY A 177 7.18 5.13 -1.69
N THR A 178 8.28 5.68 -1.18
CA THR A 178 9.28 4.93 -0.40
C THR A 178 9.79 5.69 0.82
N ARG A 179 9.59 7.02 0.86
CA ARG A 179 9.98 7.85 1.99
C ARG A 179 9.01 7.65 3.15
N GLU A 180 9.52 7.25 4.31
CA GLU A 180 8.70 7.17 5.52
C GLU A 180 8.46 8.56 6.11
N ALA A 181 7.21 8.89 6.39
CA ALA A 181 6.84 10.13 7.05
C ALA A 181 5.55 9.94 7.88
N PHE A 182 5.66 10.11 9.19
CA PHE A 182 4.55 10.00 10.14
C PHE A 182 4.47 11.26 11.00
N THR A 183 3.25 11.77 11.18
CA THR A 183 2.94 12.88 12.07
C THR A 183 2.60 12.37 13.48
N VAL A 184 2.60 13.26 14.47
CA VAL A 184 2.16 12.91 15.83
C VAL A 184 0.70 12.42 15.85
N LYS A 185 -0.15 12.95 14.98
CA LYS A 185 -1.54 12.48 14.84
C LYS A 185 -1.60 11.06 14.30
N ASP A 186 -0.71 10.71 13.36
CA ASP A 186 -0.61 9.35 12.84
C ASP A 186 -0.25 8.36 13.96
N LEU A 187 0.70 8.72 14.84
CA LEU A 187 1.09 7.87 15.97
C LEU A 187 -0.07 7.52 16.90
N LEU A 188 -1.00 8.47 17.13
CA LEU A 188 -2.18 8.25 17.95
C LEU A 188 -3.17 7.27 17.29
N GLU A 189 -3.16 7.20 15.96
CA GLU A 189 -4.03 6.30 15.19
C GLU A 189 -3.46 4.88 15.04
N PHE A 190 -2.20 4.64 15.41
CA PHE A 190 -1.54 3.34 15.26
C PHE A 190 -2.36 2.14 15.79
N PRO A 191 -2.98 2.19 16.99
CA PRO A 191 -3.83 1.10 17.47
C PRO A 191 -5.04 0.83 16.58
N SER A 192 -5.69 1.90 16.09
CA SER A 192 -6.83 1.83 15.18
C SER A 192 -6.42 1.25 13.83
N TRP A 193 -5.31 1.73 13.27
CA TRP A 193 -4.74 1.22 12.01
C TRP A 193 -4.40 -0.26 12.10
N ARG A 194 -3.69 -0.66 13.17
CA ARG A 194 -3.35 -2.06 13.41
C ARG A 194 -4.60 -2.94 13.47
N LYS A 195 -5.64 -2.51 14.19
CA LYS A 195 -6.91 -3.24 14.26
C LYS A 195 -7.54 -3.40 12.88
N ARG A 196 -7.71 -2.31 12.12
CA ARG A 196 -8.35 -2.32 10.79
C ARG A 196 -7.59 -3.16 9.77
N ILE A 197 -6.26 -3.07 9.74
CA ILE A 197 -5.43 -3.85 8.81
C ILE A 197 -5.50 -5.34 9.15
N ARG A 198 -5.46 -5.70 10.43
CA ARG A 198 -5.63 -7.10 10.86
C ARG A 198 -7.01 -7.65 10.53
N GLU A 199 -8.07 -6.86 10.73
CA GLU A 199 -9.44 -7.21 10.34
C GLU A 199 -9.54 -7.42 8.81
N PHE A 200 -8.92 -6.54 8.02
CA PHE A 200 -8.85 -6.70 6.56
C PHE A 200 -8.11 -7.99 6.16
N HIS A 201 -7.01 -8.33 6.83
CA HIS A 201 -6.25 -9.57 6.61
C HIS A 201 -6.86 -10.81 7.29
N GLU A 202 -8.00 -10.68 7.98
CA GLU A 202 -8.67 -11.78 8.68
C GLU A 202 -7.80 -12.48 9.73
N VAL A 203 -6.84 -11.74 10.30
CA VAL A 203 -6.03 -12.27 11.40
C VAL A 203 -6.87 -12.22 12.67
N SER A 204 -7.10 -13.39 13.27
CA SER A 204 -7.82 -13.50 14.54
C SER A 204 -7.14 -12.64 15.63
N LYS A 205 -7.95 -12.17 16.59
CA LYS A 205 -7.42 -11.56 17.82
C LYS A 205 -6.66 -12.67 18.56
N ARG A 206 -5.34 -12.53 18.68
CA ARG A 206 -4.58 -13.25 19.71
C ARG A 206 -4.62 -12.42 20.97
#